data_AF-A0A932U9K5-F1
#
_entry.id   AF-A0A932U9K5-F1
#
_cell.length_a   1.000
_cell.length_b   1.000
_cell.length_c   1.000
_cell.angle_alpha   90.00
_cell.angle_beta   90.00
_cell.angle_gamma   90.00
#
_symmetry.space_group_name_H-M   'P 1'
#
loop_
_entity.id
_entity.type
_entity.pdbx_description
1 polymer ?
#
loop_
_entity_poly.entity_id
_entity_poly.type
_entity_poly.pdbx_seq_one_letter_code
_entity_poly.pdbx_strand_id
1 'polypeptide(L)'
;MLEVEESRLIDCYIEPDRLRASPVHARIKGAGVPVRALVGLLLQTEGDVDRVVAEYRVPAEAVHAAAAFYRRHQAAIDDWLAASLTDAS
;
A
#
# COMPACT_ATOMS: atom_id res chain seq x y z
N MET A 1 -11.94 -11.45 -14.02
CA MET A 1 -11.82 -10.10 -14.62
C MET A 1 -11.27 -9.06 -13.62
N LEU A 2 -11.51 -9.21 -12.30
CA LEU A 2 -10.99 -8.32 -11.25
C LEU A 2 -9.44 -8.20 -11.23
N GLU A 3 -8.71 -9.29 -11.44
CA GLU A 3 -7.24 -9.27 -11.41
C GLU A 3 -6.59 -8.38 -12.50
N VAL A 4 -7.25 -8.23 -13.65
CA VAL A 4 -6.77 -7.36 -14.74
C VAL A 4 -6.88 -5.90 -14.32
N GLU A 5 -7.99 -5.53 -13.69
CA GLU A 5 -8.21 -4.16 -13.22
C GLU A 5 -7.28 -3.83 -12.04
N GLU A 6 -7.10 -4.76 -11.11
CA GLU A 6 -6.13 -4.61 -10.02
C GLU A 6 -4.70 -4.42 -10.55
N SER A 7 -4.31 -5.18 -11.58
CA SER A 7 -3.00 -5.03 -12.21
C SER A 7 -2.84 -3.64 -12.82
N ARG A 8 -3.86 -3.14 -13.52
CA ARG A 8 -3.86 -1.79 -14.09
C ARG A 8 -3.75 -0.72 -13.01
N LEU A 9 -4.48 -0.85 -11.91
CA LEU A 9 -4.40 0.09 -10.79
C LEU A 9 -3.01 0.09 -10.17
N ILE A 10 -2.41 -1.09 -9.97
CA ILE A 10 -1.03 -1.21 -9.48
C ILE A 10 -0.06 -0.51 -10.44
N ASP A 11 -0.15 -0.77 -11.74
CA ASP A 11 0.73 -0.16 -12.73
C ASP A 11 0.55 1.36 -12.82
N CYS A 12 -0.68 1.88 -12.62
CA CYS A 12 -0.97 3.30 -12.67
C CYS A 12 -0.51 4.05 -11.42
N TYR A 13 -0.62 3.45 -10.24
CA TYR A 13 -0.47 4.17 -8.96
C TYR A 13 0.70 3.72 -8.11
N ILE A 14 1.30 2.56 -8.34
CA ILE A 14 2.39 2.04 -7.52
C ILE A 14 3.72 2.15 -8.28
N GLU A 15 4.70 2.79 -7.66
CA GLU A 15 6.10 2.75 -8.09
C GLU A 15 6.92 1.86 -7.16
N PRO A 16 7.50 0.76 -7.69
CA PRO A 16 8.50 0.00 -6.97
C PRO A 16 9.76 0.86 -6.75
N ASP A 17 10.40 0.73 -5.59
CA ASP A 17 11.71 1.32 -5.36
C ASP A 17 12.74 0.61 -6.27
N ARG A 18 13.28 1.36 -7.24
CA ARG A 18 14.24 0.82 -8.22
C ARG A 18 15.60 0.48 -7.60
N LEU A 19 15.96 1.13 -6.50
CA LEU A 19 17.23 0.90 -5.81
C LEU A 19 17.11 -0.25 -4.81
N ARG A 20 15.91 -0.48 -4.29
CA ARG A 20 15.60 -1.56 -3.36
C ARG A 20 14.36 -2.27 -3.85
N ALA A 21 14.56 -3.35 -4.60
CA ALA A 21 13.49 -4.17 -5.19
C ALA A 21 12.62 -4.95 -4.17
N SER A 22 12.46 -4.42 -2.95
CA SER A 22 11.57 -4.92 -1.92
C SER A 22 10.20 -4.26 -2.04
N PRO A 23 9.10 -5.04 -2.03
CA PRO A 23 7.73 -4.52 -2.01
C PRO A 23 7.46 -3.54 -0.87
N VAL A 24 8.19 -3.67 0.25
CA VAL A 24 8.08 -2.80 1.43
C VAL A 24 8.45 -1.34 1.13
N HIS A 25 9.27 -1.12 0.11
CA HIS A 25 9.72 0.22 -0.30
C HIS A 25 8.88 0.82 -1.43
N ALA A 26 7.86 0.12 -1.92
CA ALA A 26 6.95 0.65 -2.93
C ALA A 26 6.22 1.92 -2.43
N ARG A 27 5.96 2.85 -3.35
CA ARG A 27 5.32 4.13 -3.08
C ARG A 27 4.15 4.39 -4.01
N ILE A 28 3.29 5.33 -3.61
CA ILE A 28 2.25 5.89 -4.45
C ILE A 28 2.88 6.92 -5.41
N LYS A 29 2.75 6.69 -6.71
CA LYS A 29 3.21 7.59 -7.77
C LYS A 29 2.63 8.99 -7.58
N GLY A 30 3.47 10.00 -7.74
CA GLY A 30 3.09 11.41 -7.62
C GLY A 30 2.86 11.92 -6.20
N ALA A 31 2.57 11.05 -5.23
CA ALA A 31 2.43 11.42 -3.82
C ALA A 31 3.67 11.08 -2.98
N GLY A 32 4.49 10.12 -3.40
CA GLY A 32 5.69 9.66 -2.69
C GLY A 32 5.40 8.91 -1.38
N VAL A 33 4.12 8.69 -1.07
CA VAL A 33 3.65 8.04 0.16
C VAL A 33 3.98 6.54 0.11
N PRO A 34 4.56 5.94 1.16
CA PRO A 34 4.84 4.50 1.19
C PRO A 34 3.55 3.67 1.16
N VAL A 35 3.51 2.62 0.34
CA VAL A 35 2.35 1.70 0.25
C VAL A 35 2.01 1.11 1.63
N ARG A 36 3.03 0.72 2.39
CA ARG A 36 2.87 0.22 3.77
C ARG A 36 2.14 1.16 4.71
N ALA A 37 2.24 2.48 4.50
CA ALA A 37 1.58 3.47 5.34
C ALA A 37 0.06 3.50 5.08
N LEU A 38 -0.34 3.41 3.80
CA LEU A 38 -1.75 3.26 3.42
C LEU A 38 -2.31 1.92 3.92
N VAL A 39 -1.58 0.83 3.73
CA VAL A 39 -1.98 -0.51 4.17
C VAL A 39 -2.13 -0.57 5.68
N GLY A 40 -1.16 -0.03 6.42
CA GLY A 40 -1.22 0.02 7.88
C GLY A 40 -2.44 0.79 8.39
N LEU A 41 -2.80 1.91 7.74
CA LEU A 41 -4.01 2.64 8.10
C LEU A 41 -5.28 1.88 7.70
N LEU A 42 -5.35 1.33 6.48
CA LEU A 42 -6.46 0.50 6.02
C LEU A 42 -6.75 -0.64 7.00
N LEU A 43 -5.73 -1.34 7.49
CA LEU A 43 -5.90 -2.42 8.46
C LEU A 43 -6.41 -1.90 9.81
N GLN A 44 -5.90 -0.77 10.29
CA GLN A 44 -6.37 -0.13 11.53
C GLN A 44 -7.80 0.40 11.44
N THR A 45 -8.25 0.77 10.24
CA THR A 45 -9.59 1.31 9.98
C THR A 45 -10.54 0.28 9.38
N GLU A 46 -10.23 -1.02 9.52
CA GLU A 46 -11.07 -2.14 9.06
C GLU A 46 -11.46 -2.05 7.57
N GLY A 47 -10.58 -1.47 6.74
CA GLY A 47 -10.78 -1.31 5.31
C GLY A 47 -11.49 -0.02 4.88
N ASP A 48 -11.66 0.97 5.78
CA ASP A 48 -12.24 2.28 5.43
C ASP A 48 -11.34 3.06 4.46
N VAL A 49 -11.69 2.99 3.17
CA VAL A 49 -10.97 3.65 2.07
C VAL A 49 -11.13 5.16 2.14
N ASP A 50 -12.32 5.67 2.47
CA ASP A 50 -12.61 7.10 2.48
C ASP A 50 -11.75 7.81 3.55
N ARG A 51 -11.57 7.16 4.70
CA ARG A 51 -10.67 7.66 5.75
C ARG A 51 -9.22 7.73 5.28
N VAL A 52 -8.74 6.73 4.55
CA VAL A 52 -7.36 6.68 4.05
C VAL A 52 -7.14 7.73 2.96
N VAL A 53 -8.12 7.91 2.08
CA VAL A 53 -8.15 8.99 1.08
C VAL A 53 -8.06 10.35 1.76
N ALA A 54 -8.85 10.58 2.80
CA ALA A 54 -8.86 11.85 3.52
C ALA A 54 -7.52 12.14 4.24
N GLU A 55 -6.95 11.12 4.90
CA GLU A 55 -5.72 11.27 5.68
C GLU A 55 -4.50 11.51 4.77
N TYR A 56 -4.33 10.69 3.73
CA TYR A 56 -3.15 10.75 2.86
C TYR A 56 -3.33 11.66 1.63
N ARG A 57 -4.54 12.19 1.40
CA ARG A 57 -4.90 13.04 0.26
C ARG A 57 -4.52 12.41 -1.08
N VAL A 58 -4.76 11.11 -1.21
CA VAL A 58 -4.54 10.32 -2.43
C VAL A 58 -5.89 9.91 -3.03
N PRO A 59 -5.99 9.67 -4.35
CA PRO A 59 -7.23 9.19 -4.95
C PRO A 59 -7.60 7.78 -4.43
N ALA A 60 -8.90 7.48 -4.39
CA ALA A 60 -9.41 6.17 -3.95
C ALA A 60 -8.80 5.01 -4.75
N GLU A 61 -8.58 5.21 -6.04
CA GLU A 61 -7.92 4.26 -6.93
C GLU A 61 -6.49 3.92 -6.48
N ALA A 62 -5.76 4.88 -5.91
CA ALA A 62 -4.43 4.61 -5.35
C ALA A 62 -4.52 3.77 -4.06
N VAL A 63 -5.56 3.98 -3.25
CA VAL A 63 -5.82 3.15 -2.06
C VAL A 63 -6.19 1.72 -2.47
N HIS A 64 -7.02 1.56 -3.49
CA HIS A 64 -7.34 0.25 -4.07
C HIS A 64 -6.11 -0.43 -4.67
N ALA A 65 -5.25 0.32 -5.37
CA ALA A 65 -3.98 -0.17 -5.87
C ALA A 65 -3.06 -0.66 -4.74
N ALA A 66 -2.97 0.10 -3.65
CA ALA A 66 -2.19 -0.28 -2.47
C ALA A 66 -2.74 -1.56 -1.83
N ALA A 67 -4.06 -1.68 -1.69
CA ALA A 67 -4.70 -2.89 -1.18
C ALA A 67 -4.47 -4.12 -2.08
N ALA A 68 -4.54 -3.94 -3.41
CA ALA A 68 -4.25 -5.00 -4.37
C ALA A 68 -2.76 -5.41 -4.33
N PHE A 69 -1.86 -4.44 -4.26
CA PHE A 69 -0.42 -4.68 -4.13
C PHE A 69 -0.11 -5.43 -2.82
N TYR A 70 -0.76 -5.04 -1.73
CA TYR A 70 -0.66 -5.73 -0.45
C TYR A 70 -1.09 -7.18 -0.54
N ARG A 71 -2.25 -7.49 -1.14
CA ARG A 71 -2.70 -8.89 -1.33
C ARG A 71 -1.66 -9.75 -2.08
N ARG A 72 -0.94 -9.18 -3.06
CA ARG A 72 0.10 -9.88 -3.82
C ARG A 72 1.41 -10.09 -3.04
N HIS A 73 1.67 -9.25 -2.05
CA HIS A 73 2.92 -9.21 -1.30
C HIS A 73 2.70 -9.32 0.22
N GLN A 74 1.59 -9.94 0.61
CA GLN A 74 1.06 -9.88 1.97
C GLN A 74 2.10 -10.31 2.99
N ALA A 75 2.71 -11.49 2.82
CA ALA A 75 3.72 -12.01 3.74
C ALA A 75 4.88 -11.02 3.97
N ALA A 76 5.43 -10.43 2.91
CA ALA A 76 6.58 -9.52 3.03
C ALA A 76 6.22 -8.20 3.73
N ILE A 77 4.98 -7.71 3.54
CA ILE A 77 4.50 -6.48 4.16
C ILE A 77 4.09 -6.74 5.61
N ASP A 78 3.45 -7.87 5.90
CA ASP A 78 3.06 -8.30 7.25
C ASP A 78 4.27 -8.53 8.14
N ASP A 79 5.29 -9.24 7.65
CA ASP A 79 6.56 -9.46 8.37
C ASP A 79 7.20 -8.12 8.76
N TRP A 80 7.19 -7.15 7.84
CA TRP A 80 7.73 -5.82 8.10
C TRP A 80 6.87 -5.04 9.10
N LEU A 81 5.55 -5.07 8.97
CA LEU A 81 4.63 -4.39 9.89
C LEU A 81 4.78 -4.96 11.31
N ALA A 82 4.86 -6.28 11.46
CA ALA A 82 5.06 -6.94 12.75
C ALA A 82 6.41 -6.56 13.41
N ALA A 83 7.49 -6.57 12.64
CA ALA A 83 8.81 -6.15 13.12
C ALA A 83 8.81 -4.67 13.56
N SER A 84 8.19 -3.80 12.74
CA SER A 84 8.17 -2.36 12.99
C SER A 84 7.28 -1.95 14.17
N LEU A 85 6.28 -2.78 14.51
CA LEU A 85 5.45 -2.59 15.71
C LEU A 85 6.15 -3.05 16.99
N THR A 86 7.12 -3.98 16.88
CA THR A 86 7.88 -4.51 18.02
C THR A 86 9.00 -3.56 18.46
N ASP A 87 9.61 -2.83 17.51
CA ASP A 87 10.62 -1.79 17.80
C ASP A 87 10.05 -0.50 18.43
N ALA A 88 8.73 -0.36 18.50
CA ALA A 88 8.06 0.82 19.08
C ALA A 88 7.73 0.69 20.59
N SER A 89 8.24 -0.36 21.26
CA SER A 89 7.98 -0.66 22.69
C SER A 89 9.20 -0.41 23.58
#